data_AF-A0A915AEE4-F1
#
_entry.id   AF-A0A915AEE4-F1
#
_cell.length_a   1.000
_cell.length_b   1.000
_cell.length_c   1.000
_cell.angle_alpha   90.00
_cell.angle_beta   90.00
_cell.angle_gamma   90.00
#
_symmetry.space_group_name_H-M   'P 1'
#
loop_
_entity.id
_entity.type
_entity.pdbx_description
1 polymer ?
#
loop_
_entity_poly.entity_id
_entity_poly.type
_entity_poly.pdbx_seq_one_letter_code
_entity_poly.pdbx_strand_id
1 'polypeptide(L)'
;MRTKTGSIYADLYVKRSHRARRLPTLSRPWRPRVIAWAGPAAFYRNRFYEMDQWYKARIDKPEIIPELHIIDPDKYLQPLEERLKEAEQPRIDIGFKERKEKVLKKQIPREDLEKLSRTLQLRIDLKRVDHSVVPGIFHHFRLFDDLFGDNVFFRIVQRMIPSCGKYDVYFGNVLHAGDTIEQPKVVIESVGSGFNSLMALNLDGNPYSESEQILHWFLSNIEDGRDISSGTEVVPYLQALPFKGTGYHRFAFILFRHEKQIGFDAYRLKGNDLSDRIFSMQRFYKENEASLTPSSVAFAQVVWDVSVNKALHALGMKAPLYEYEYRSPLKVPQKEFPNKAQPFDLYLDQFRDPLEVEAELLKRRLRMSRVDERPQQPKYPDMNYAENKKKLPAWQHARLISENSGQGKNFALWNNPID
;
A
#
# COMPACT_ATOMS: atom_id res chain seq x y z
N MET A 1 -39.85 -8.75 -43.13
CA MET A 1 -39.87 -7.82 -41.98
C MET A 1 -38.50 -7.88 -41.31
N ARG A 2 -37.63 -6.88 -41.52
CA ARG A 2 -36.34 -6.75 -40.80
C ARG A 2 -36.52 -5.65 -39.75
N THR A 3 -36.49 -6.05 -38.49
CA THR A 3 -36.53 -5.14 -37.34
C THR A 3 -35.26 -4.31 -37.31
N LYS A 4 -35.41 -2.98 -37.35
CA LYS A 4 -34.29 -2.03 -37.26
C LYS A 4 -33.88 -1.91 -35.80
N THR A 5 -32.68 -2.38 -35.46
CA THR A 5 -32.02 -2.13 -34.18
C THR A 5 -31.50 -0.69 -34.15
N GLY A 6 -32.18 0.17 -33.39
CA GLY A 6 -31.70 1.52 -33.05
C GLY A 6 -31.12 1.54 -31.64
N SER A 7 -30.11 2.38 -31.38
CA SER A 7 -29.57 2.55 -30.04
C SER A 7 -30.52 3.37 -29.15
N ILE A 8 -30.82 2.85 -27.96
CA ILE A 8 -31.73 3.45 -26.97
C ILE A 8 -31.27 4.86 -26.54
N TYR A 9 -29.98 5.15 -26.64
CA TYR A 9 -29.38 6.43 -26.26
C TYR A 9 -29.74 7.61 -27.17
N ALA A 10 -30.30 7.38 -28.36
CA ALA A 10 -30.68 8.46 -29.28
C ALA A 10 -32.04 9.11 -28.93
N ASP A 11 -32.88 8.44 -28.14
CA ASP A 11 -34.25 8.91 -27.82
C ASP A 11 -34.32 9.82 -26.59
N LEU A 12 -33.23 9.91 -25.81
CA LEU A 12 -33.12 10.81 -24.67
C LEU A 12 -32.56 12.17 -25.13
N TYR A 13 -33.39 13.03 -25.75
CA TYR A 13 -32.99 14.43 -25.91
C TYR A 13 -34.12 15.47 -25.79
N VAL A 14 -33.70 16.59 -25.19
CA VAL A 14 -34.44 17.77 -24.71
C VAL A 14 -35.26 18.44 -25.82
N LYS A 15 -36.57 18.66 -25.57
CA LYS A 15 -37.46 19.48 -26.41
C LYS A 15 -36.86 20.89 -26.56
N ARG A 16 -36.43 21.24 -27.80
CA ARG A 16 -36.01 22.57 -28.35
C ARG A 16 -34.59 22.68 -28.93
N SER A 17 -33.81 21.61 -29.09
CA SER A 17 -32.53 21.71 -29.81
C SER A 17 -32.73 21.71 -31.35
N HIS A 18 -32.12 22.68 -32.04
CA HIS A 18 -32.15 22.82 -33.51
C HIS A 18 -31.10 21.96 -34.26
N ARG A 19 -30.70 20.81 -33.70
CA ARG A 19 -29.78 19.87 -34.39
C ARG A 19 -30.56 18.72 -35.03
N ALA A 20 -30.12 18.34 -36.24
CA ALA A 20 -30.79 17.32 -37.06
C ALA A 20 -30.95 15.99 -36.31
N ARG A 21 -32.16 15.42 -36.37
CA ARG A 21 -32.59 14.19 -35.66
C ARG A 21 -31.85 12.90 -36.07
N ARG A 22 -30.99 12.93 -37.07
CA ARG A 22 -30.12 11.82 -37.49
C ARG A 22 -28.81 12.38 -38.04
N LEU A 23 -27.70 11.67 -37.82
CA LEU A 23 -26.48 11.90 -38.59
C LEU A 23 -26.73 11.47 -40.05
N PRO A 24 -26.34 12.28 -41.05
CA PRO A 24 -26.47 11.88 -42.44
C PRO A 24 -25.61 10.65 -42.72
N THR A 25 -26.20 9.60 -43.26
CA THR A 25 -25.45 8.44 -43.75
C THR A 25 -24.74 8.82 -45.04
N LEU A 26 -23.45 9.12 -44.96
CA LEU A 26 -22.58 9.16 -46.14
C LEU A 26 -22.49 7.75 -46.71
N SER A 27 -23.05 7.53 -47.91
CA SER A 27 -22.79 6.34 -48.69
C SER A 27 -21.29 6.30 -48.99
N ARG A 28 -20.55 5.38 -48.36
CA ARG A 28 -19.14 5.17 -48.71
C ARG A 28 -19.08 4.66 -50.15
N PRO A 29 -18.41 5.35 -51.09
CA PRO A 29 -18.13 4.74 -52.37
C PRO A 29 -17.24 3.52 -52.12
N TRP A 30 -17.55 2.43 -52.83
CA TRP A 30 -16.79 1.19 -52.82
C TRP A 30 -15.29 1.49 -52.92
N ARG A 31 -14.49 1.06 -51.93
CA ARG A 31 -13.03 1.05 -52.10
C ARG A 31 -12.70 -0.05 -53.11
N PRO A 32 -12.01 0.24 -54.22
CA PRO A 32 -11.42 -0.81 -55.03
C PRO A 32 -10.33 -1.50 -54.19
N ARG A 33 -10.27 -2.82 -54.31
CA ARG A 33 -9.22 -3.64 -53.71
C ARG A 33 -7.85 -3.17 -54.25
N VAL A 34 -6.91 -3.08 -53.32
CA VAL A 34 -5.45 -3.01 -53.48
C VAL A 34 -5.00 -3.43 -54.88
N ILE A 35 -4.57 -2.47 -55.71
CA ILE A 35 -3.49 -2.51 -56.69
C ILE A 35 -3.38 -1.09 -57.29
N ALA A 36 -2.21 -0.48 -57.12
CA ALA A 36 -1.66 0.68 -57.83
C ALA A 36 -2.63 1.80 -58.27
N TRP A 37 -2.74 2.86 -57.46
CA TRP A 37 -3.14 4.18 -57.95
C TRP A 37 -2.10 5.25 -57.59
N ALA A 38 -0.88 5.00 -58.04
CA ALA A 38 0.04 6.07 -58.38
C ALA A 38 -0.46 6.66 -59.72
N GLY A 39 -1.42 7.60 -59.66
CA GLY A 39 -1.86 8.33 -60.85
C GLY A 39 -0.69 9.07 -61.52
N PRO A 40 -0.86 9.68 -62.71
CA PRO A 40 0.19 10.33 -63.50
C PRO A 40 1.05 11.32 -62.70
N ALA A 41 0.48 11.84 -61.62
CA ALA A 41 1.15 12.76 -60.73
C ALA A 41 2.28 12.13 -59.88
N ALA A 42 2.35 10.81 -59.73
CA ALA A 42 3.40 10.12 -58.99
C ALA A 42 4.78 10.18 -59.68
N PHE A 43 4.83 10.61 -60.95
CA PHE A 43 6.05 10.73 -61.74
C PHE A 43 6.52 12.18 -61.96
N TYR A 44 5.94 13.16 -61.25
CA TYR A 44 6.44 14.54 -61.32
C TYR A 44 7.81 14.65 -60.65
N ARG A 45 8.79 15.14 -61.42
CA ARG A 45 10.23 15.24 -61.10
C ARG A 45 10.56 15.94 -59.77
N ASN A 46 9.63 16.71 -59.21
CA ASN A 46 9.84 17.54 -58.02
C ASN A 46 9.04 17.11 -56.77
N ARG A 47 8.25 16.03 -56.83
CA ARG A 47 7.40 15.65 -55.70
C ARG A 47 8.18 15.13 -54.47
N PHE A 48 9.43 14.71 -54.67
CA PHE A 48 10.31 14.26 -53.59
C PHE A 48 10.98 15.39 -52.79
N TYR A 49 10.85 16.65 -53.23
CA TYR A 49 11.55 17.79 -52.60
C TYR A 49 10.65 18.73 -51.80
N GLU A 50 9.33 18.61 -51.92
CA GLU A 50 8.42 19.22 -50.95
C GLU A 50 8.27 18.27 -49.76
N MET A 51 8.67 18.73 -48.58
CA MET A 51 8.52 18.02 -47.30
C MET A 51 7.02 17.74 -47.07
N ASP A 52 6.57 16.59 -47.54
CA ASP A 52 5.17 16.18 -47.46
C ASP A 52 4.81 16.00 -45.97
N GLN A 53 3.90 16.83 -45.45
CA GLN A 53 3.45 16.74 -44.05
C GLN A 53 2.88 15.35 -43.73
N TRP A 54 2.38 14.66 -44.75
CA TRP A 54 1.88 13.30 -44.66
C TRP A 54 2.99 12.26 -44.37
N TYR A 55 4.23 12.54 -44.75
CA TYR A 55 5.40 11.71 -44.42
C TYR A 55 5.85 11.94 -42.96
N LYS A 56 5.76 13.19 -42.45
CA LYS A 56 6.02 13.48 -41.03
C LYS A 56 4.99 12.89 -40.08
N ALA A 57 3.72 12.80 -40.45
CA ALA A 57 2.70 12.18 -39.60
C ALA A 57 2.94 10.67 -39.31
N ARG A 58 3.80 9.99 -40.10
CA ARG A 58 4.28 8.63 -39.83
C ARG A 58 5.59 8.58 -39.02
N ILE A 59 6.33 9.67 -38.99
CA ILE A 59 7.56 9.85 -38.19
C ILE A 59 7.22 10.48 -36.83
N ASP A 60 6.03 11.07 -36.67
CA ASP A 60 5.47 11.38 -35.37
C ASP A 60 5.54 10.11 -34.55
N LYS A 61 6.31 10.26 -33.46
CA LYS A 61 6.70 9.26 -32.47
C LYS A 61 5.74 8.07 -32.55
N PRO A 62 6.19 6.85 -32.92
CA PRO A 62 5.34 5.69 -32.71
C PRO A 62 5.01 5.76 -31.23
N GLU A 63 3.77 6.10 -30.91
CA GLU A 63 3.33 6.08 -29.53
C GLU A 63 3.56 4.63 -29.15
N ILE A 64 4.63 4.38 -28.38
CA ILE A 64 4.80 3.17 -27.62
C ILE A 64 3.74 3.32 -26.54
N ILE A 65 2.47 3.26 -26.95
CA ILE A 65 1.44 2.74 -26.11
C ILE A 65 2.04 1.38 -25.75
N PRO A 66 2.27 1.08 -24.45
CA PRO A 66 2.55 -0.30 -24.09
C PRO A 66 1.53 -1.16 -24.84
N GLU A 67 1.87 -2.37 -25.28
CA GLU A 67 0.82 -3.28 -25.72
C GLU A 67 -0.14 -3.41 -24.55
N LEU A 68 -1.17 -2.56 -24.55
CA LEU A 68 -2.28 -2.64 -23.64
C LEU A 68 -2.82 -3.98 -24.07
N HIS A 69 -2.68 -4.97 -23.19
CA HIS A 69 -3.40 -6.20 -23.35
C HIS A 69 -4.85 -5.78 -23.41
N ILE A 70 -5.37 -5.64 -24.64
CA ILE A 70 -6.77 -5.37 -24.88
C ILE A 70 -7.41 -6.65 -24.40
N ILE A 71 -7.94 -6.59 -23.18
CA ILE A 71 -8.71 -7.65 -22.56
C ILE A 71 -9.90 -7.84 -23.50
N ASP A 72 -9.83 -8.85 -24.37
CA ASP A 72 -10.96 -9.23 -25.22
C ASP A 72 -12.10 -9.60 -24.26
N PRO A 73 -13.17 -8.79 -24.15
CA PRO A 73 -14.23 -9.04 -23.18
C PRO A 73 -14.88 -10.41 -23.42
N ASP A 74 -14.89 -10.87 -24.67
CA ASP A 74 -15.40 -12.18 -25.08
C ASP A 74 -14.57 -13.36 -24.55
N LYS A 75 -13.29 -13.16 -24.24
CA LYS A 75 -12.40 -14.19 -23.64
C LYS A 75 -12.53 -14.26 -22.11
N TYR A 76 -13.17 -13.28 -21.48
CA TYR A 76 -13.28 -13.13 -20.04
C TYR A 76 -14.74 -12.95 -19.63
N LEU A 77 -15.54 -14.01 -19.83
CA LEU A 77 -16.97 -14.05 -19.49
C LEU A 77 -17.22 -14.00 -17.98
N GLN A 78 -16.25 -14.41 -17.17
CA GLN A 78 -16.34 -14.33 -15.71
C GLN A 78 -16.15 -12.89 -15.23
N PRO A 79 -17.05 -12.36 -14.38
CA PRO A 79 -16.86 -11.06 -13.77
C PRO A 79 -15.57 -11.01 -12.95
N LEU A 80 -14.98 -9.83 -12.82
CA LEU A 80 -13.77 -9.62 -12.01
C LEU A 80 -13.94 -10.14 -10.58
N GLU A 81 -15.13 -9.98 -10.02
CA GLU A 81 -15.49 -10.47 -8.69
C GLU A 81 -15.29 -11.99 -8.56
N GLU A 82 -15.72 -12.80 -9.53
CA GLU A 82 -15.54 -14.25 -9.49
C GLU A 82 -14.06 -14.65 -9.59
N ARG A 83 -13.26 -13.88 -10.34
CA ARG A 83 -11.82 -14.14 -10.52
C ARG A 83 -11.00 -13.77 -9.29
N LEU A 84 -11.44 -12.77 -8.56
CA LEU A 84 -10.85 -12.34 -7.29
C LEU A 84 -11.48 -13.05 -6.09
N LYS A 85 -12.55 -13.84 -6.30
CA LYS A 85 -13.26 -14.53 -5.22
C LYS A 85 -12.37 -15.62 -4.66
N GLU A 86 -11.88 -15.40 -3.45
CA GLU A 86 -11.23 -16.43 -2.66
C GLU A 86 -12.28 -17.44 -2.18
N ALA A 87 -11.87 -18.69 -1.95
CA ALA A 87 -12.77 -19.74 -1.49
C ALA A 87 -13.36 -19.37 -0.12
N GLU A 88 -14.69 -19.25 -0.03
CA GLU A 88 -15.38 -18.98 1.23
C GLU A 88 -15.28 -20.21 2.14
N GLN A 89 -14.41 -20.14 3.13
CA GLN A 89 -14.33 -21.12 4.21
C GLN A 89 -15.15 -20.64 5.42
N PRO A 90 -15.76 -21.56 6.19
CA PRO A 90 -16.51 -21.18 7.37
C PRO A 90 -15.57 -20.56 8.42
N ARG A 91 -15.95 -19.40 8.95
CA ARG A 91 -15.19 -18.73 10.00
C ARG A 91 -15.45 -19.37 11.36
N ILE A 92 -14.39 -19.62 12.13
CA ILE A 92 -14.44 -20.25 13.44
C ILE A 92 -14.25 -19.18 14.52
N ASP A 93 -15.23 -19.06 15.42
CA ASP A 93 -15.14 -18.18 16.60
C ASP A 93 -14.49 -18.94 17.76
N ILE A 94 -13.29 -18.52 18.16
CA ILE A 94 -12.53 -19.09 19.29
C ILE A 94 -12.73 -18.33 20.60
N GLY A 95 -13.50 -17.25 20.55
CA GLY A 95 -13.69 -16.33 21.68
C GLY A 95 -14.87 -16.66 22.59
N PHE A 96 -15.08 -15.75 23.53
CA PHE A 96 -16.29 -15.73 24.33
C PHE A 96 -17.50 -15.26 23.52
N LYS A 97 -18.69 -15.69 23.96
CA LYS A 97 -19.96 -15.18 23.40
C LYS A 97 -20.11 -13.69 23.63
N GLU A 98 -20.72 -13.01 22.68
CA GLU A 98 -20.97 -11.57 22.72
C GLU A 98 -21.74 -11.14 23.98
N ARG A 99 -21.22 -10.12 24.67
CA ARG A 99 -21.85 -9.54 25.85
C ARG A 99 -23.04 -8.69 25.41
N LYS A 100 -24.25 -9.06 25.83
CA LYS A 100 -25.43 -8.20 25.66
C LYS A 100 -25.40 -7.09 26.71
N GLU A 101 -24.75 -5.99 26.43
CA GLU A 101 -24.83 -4.82 27.30
C GLU A 101 -26.28 -4.32 27.37
N LYS A 102 -26.81 -4.20 28.58
CA LYS A 102 -28.10 -3.55 28.82
C LYS A 102 -27.88 -2.05 28.67
N VAL A 103 -27.96 -1.55 27.44
CA VAL A 103 -27.94 -0.10 27.19
C VAL A 103 -29.12 0.52 27.94
N LEU A 104 -28.83 1.22 29.04
CA LEU A 104 -29.78 2.08 29.73
C LEU A 104 -30.12 3.22 28.76
N LYS A 105 -31.14 2.99 27.93
CA LYS A 105 -31.68 4.02 27.05
C LYS A 105 -32.25 5.12 27.95
N LYS A 106 -31.48 6.18 28.18
CA LYS A 106 -32.07 7.50 28.48
C LYS A 106 -32.83 7.87 27.22
N GLN A 107 -34.10 7.47 27.16
CA GLN A 107 -34.98 7.78 26.04
C GLN A 107 -35.31 9.26 26.14
N ILE A 108 -34.57 10.07 25.39
CA ILE A 108 -35.07 11.40 25.02
C ILE A 108 -36.42 11.15 24.33
N PRO A 109 -37.50 11.84 24.70
CA PRO A 109 -38.80 11.68 24.05
C PRO A 109 -38.66 11.84 22.54
N ARG A 110 -39.36 10.98 21.78
CA ARG A 110 -39.24 10.93 20.31
C ARG A 110 -39.54 12.29 19.65
N GLU A 111 -40.44 13.07 20.24
CA GLU A 111 -40.81 14.40 19.78
C GLU A 111 -39.65 15.40 19.89
N ASP A 112 -38.88 15.35 20.98
CA ASP A 112 -37.75 16.25 21.19
C ASP A 112 -36.55 15.87 20.29
N LEU A 113 -36.36 14.56 20.05
CA LEU A 113 -35.40 14.07 19.06
C LEU A 113 -35.73 14.53 17.64
N GLU A 114 -37.01 14.49 17.25
CA GLU A 114 -37.47 14.97 15.94
C GLU A 114 -37.22 16.47 15.79
N LYS A 115 -37.58 17.27 16.79
CA LYS A 115 -37.33 18.72 16.79
C LYS A 115 -35.85 19.04 16.65
N LEU A 116 -34.99 18.40 17.46
CA LEU A 116 -33.53 18.59 17.42
C LEU A 116 -32.91 18.11 16.10
N SER A 117 -33.45 17.04 15.50
CA SER A 117 -33.03 16.56 14.19
C SER A 117 -33.42 17.54 13.09
N ARG A 118 -34.65 18.06 13.11
CA ARG A 118 -35.14 19.06 12.15
C ARG A 118 -34.37 20.38 12.21
N THR A 119 -33.94 20.78 13.40
CA THR A 119 -33.11 21.99 13.59
C THR A 119 -31.61 21.75 13.42
N LEU A 120 -31.17 20.51 13.11
CA LEU A 120 -29.77 20.11 12.99
C LEU A 120 -28.93 20.39 14.25
N GLN A 121 -29.56 20.35 15.42
CA GLN A 121 -28.92 20.57 16.73
C GLN A 121 -28.61 19.27 17.49
N LEU A 122 -29.01 18.13 16.94
CA LEU A 122 -28.75 16.82 17.53
C LEU A 122 -27.24 16.51 17.53
N ARG A 123 -26.64 16.40 18.72
CA ARG A 123 -25.22 16.06 18.90
C ARG A 123 -25.09 14.68 19.54
N ILE A 124 -24.20 13.87 18.98
CA ILE A 124 -23.83 12.56 19.52
C ILE A 124 -22.54 12.73 20.33
N ASP A 125 -22.53 12.23 21.56
CA ASP A 125 -21.31 12.19 22.37
C ASP A 125 -20.40 11.06 21.85
N LEU A 126 -19.39 11.43 21.06
CA LEU A 126 -18.44 10.50 20.45
C LEU A 126 -17.67 9.66 21.48
N LYS A 127 -17.56 10.12 22.73
CA LYS A 127 -16.89 9.38 23.81
C LYS A 127 -17.71 8.19 24.31
N ARG A 128 -19.02 8.21 24.08
CA ARG A 128 -19.95 7.12 24.47
C ARG A 128 -20.25 6.14 23.34
N VAL A 129 -19.87 6.49 22.11
CA VAL A 129 -19.99 5.57 20.98
C VAL A 129 -18.91 4.52 21.13
N ASP A 130 -19.31 3.26 21.13
CA ASP A 130 -18.37 2.15 21.17
C ASP A 130 -17.71 1.99 19.80
N HIS A 131 -16.38 2.14 19.77
CA HIS A 131 -15.56 1.99 18.56
C HIS A 131 -15.04 0.56 18.37
N SER A 132 -15.32 -0.35 19.31
CA SER A 132 -14.83 -1.74 19.28
C SER A 132 -15.54 -2.62 18.24
N VAL A 133 -16.64 -2.14 17.63
CA VAL A 133 -17.58 -2.93 16.82
C VAL A 133 -17.24 -2.94 15.33
N VAL A 134 -15.98 -2.79 14.93
CA VAL A 134 -15.61 -2.83 13.50
C VAL A 134 -14.78 -4.09 13.16
N PRO A 135 -15.42 -5.28 13.06
CA PRO A 135 -14.74 -6.51 12.66
C PRO A 135 -13.99 -6.40 11.32
N GLY A 136 -14.41 -5.48 10.46
CA GLY A 136 -13.75 -5.22 9.18
C GLY A 136 -12.30 -4.72 9.31
N ILE A 137 -11.95 -4.03 10.40
CA ILE A 137 -10.57 -3.53 10.59
C ILE A 137 -9.61 -4.69 10.77
N PHE A 138 -9.93 -5.66 11.63
CA PHE A 138 -9.07 -6.81 11.87
C PHE A 138 -8.86 -7.66 10.61
N HIS A 139 -9.89 -7.77 9.78
CA HIS A 139 -9.77 -8.45 8.48
C HIS A 139 -8.92 -7.65 7.48
N HIS A 140 -9.09 -6.33 7.43
CA HIS A 140 -8.27 -5.46 6.57
C HIS A 140 -6.77 -5.59 6.89
N PHE A 141 -6.43 -5.65 8.18
CA PHE A 141 -5.06 -5.82 8.64
C PHE A 141 -4.60 -7.28 8.72
N ARG A 142 -5.45 -8.26 8.33
CA ARG A 142 -5.18 -9.70 8.44
C ARG A 142 -4.64 -10.13 9.82
N LEU A 143 -5.12 -9.48 10.87
CA LEU A 143 -4.56 -9.63 12.21
C LEU A 143 -4.80 -11.04 12.77
N PHE A 144 -6.02 -11.55 12.64
CA PHE A 144 -6.36 -12.88 13.16
C PHE A 144 -5.77 -14.01 12.31
N ASP A 145 -5.69 -13.82 10.98
CA ASP A 145 -5.09 -14.78 10.07
C ASP A 145 -3.64 -15.08 10.48
N ASP A 146 -2.85 -14.04 10.75
CA ASP A 146 -1.44 -14.18 11.12
C ASP A 146 -1.24 -14.65 12.57
N LEU A 147 -2.18 -14.37 13.47
CA LEU A 147 -2.11 -14.76 14.88
C LEU A 147 -2.57 -16.20 15.14
N PHE A 148 -3.71 -16.59 14.57
CA PHE A 148 -4.42 -17.84 14.90
C PHE A 148 -4.60 -18.76 13.69
N GLY A 149 -4.37 -18.26 12.48
CA GLY A 149 -4.56 -18.98 11.23
C GLY A 149 -5.80 -18.49 10.46
N ASP A 150 -5.87 -18.88 9.20
CA ASP A 150 -6.93 -18.46 8.29
C ASP A 150 -8.32 -18.80 8.83
N ASN A 151 -9.27 -17.89 8.63
CA ASN A 151 -10.69 -18.05 9.00
C ASN A 151 -10.97 -18.19 10.50
N VAL A 152 -10.01 -17.89 11.37
CA VAL A 152 -10.22 -17.84 12.81
C VAL A 152 -10.49 -16.39 13.23
N PHE A 153 -11.42 -16.18 14.15
CA PHE A 153 -11.64 -14.87 14.75
C PHE A 153 -12.16 -15.00 16.18
N PHE A 154 -12.13 -13.90 16.92
CA PHE A 154 -12.88 -13.77 18.16
C PHE A 154 -13.42 -12.35 18.31
N ARG A 155 -14.41 -12.18 19.18
CA ARG A 155 -14.98 -10.87 19.48
C ARG A 155 -14.35 -10.29 20.74
N ILE A 156 -14.17 -8.97 20.74
CA ILE A 156 -13.72 -8.25 21.93
C ILE A 156 -14.87 -8.25 22.94
N VAL A 157 -14.69 -8.94 24.06
CA VAL A 157 -15.69 -9.05 25.14
C VAL A 157 -15.31 -8.30 26.42
N GLN A 158 -14.03 -7.92 26.53
CA GLN A 158 -13.45 -7.24 27.68
C GLN A 158 -12.68 -6.03 27.17
N ARG A 159 -12.91 -4.85 27.75
CA ARG A 159 -12.18 -3.66 27.31
C ARG A 159 -10.74 -3.69 27.81
N MET A 160 -9.80 -3.48 26.89
CA MET A 160 -8.38 -3.30 27.17
C MET A 160 -7.89 -2.01 26.52
N ILE A 161 -7.17 -1.19 27.27
CA ILE A 161 -6.59 0.07 26.78
C ILE A 161 -5.09 0.06 27.10
N PRO A 162 -4.24 -0.33 26.14
CA PRO A 162 -2.79 -0.13 26.26
C PRO A 162 -2.43 1.32 25.96
N SER A 163 -1.53 1.91 26.73
CA SER A 163 -0.99 3.25 26.52
C SER A 163 0.53 3.18 26.46
N CYS A 164 1.11 3.55 25.31
CA CYS A 164 2.55 3.63 25.07
C CYS A 164 2.99 5.10 25.15
N GLY A 165 3.79 5.42 26.17
CA GLY A 165 4.20 6.80 26.44
C GLY A 165 3.01 7.73 26.70
N LYS A 166 2.70 8.59 25.72
CA LYS A 166 1.59 9.56 25.78
C LYS A 166 0.36 9.15 24.97
N TYR A 167 0.44 8.05 24.21
CA TYR A 167 -0.58 7.67 23.24
C TYR A 167 -1.26 6.37 23.63
N ASP A 168 -2.58 6.34 23.51
CA ASP A 168 -3.35 5.11 23.61
C ASP A 168 -3.23 4.30 22.33
N VAL A 169 -3.27 2.98 22.48
CA VAL A 169 -3.31 2.01 21.40
C VAL A 169 -4.78 1.70 21.10
N TYR A 170 -5.16 1.92 19.85
CA TYR A 170 -6.51 1.65 19.35
C TYR A 170 -6.46 0.45 18.38
N PHE A 171 -6.97 0.62 17.16
CA PHE A 171 -7.05 -0.41 16.12
C PHE A 171 -6.33 0.05 14.85
N GLY A 172 -5.00 0.13 14.91
CA GLY A 172 -4.14 0.48 13.78
C GLY A 172 -3.70 1.95 13.74
N ASN A 173 -3.78 2.69 14.85
CA ASN A 173 -3.14 4.00 14.92
C ASN A 173 -1.62 3.88 14.79
N VAL A 174 -0.98 4.91 14.24
CA VAL A 174 0.47 4.93 14.01
C VAL A 174 1.19 5.45 15.26
N LEU A 175 2.21 4.72 15.70
CA LEU A 175 3.13 5.09 16.77
C LEU A 175 4.57 5.09 16.25
N HIS A 176 5.42 5.91 16.86
CA HIS A 176 6.86 5.79 16.65
C HIS A 176 7.46 4.77 17.61
N ALA A 177 8.51 4.06 17.20
CA ALA A 177 9.17 3.11 18.08
C ALA A 177 9.65 3.76 19.40
N GLY A 178 10.02 5.05 19.38
CA GLY A 178 10.38 5.85 20.54
C GLY A 178 9.24 6.05 21.56
N ASP A 179 7.98 5.96 21.15
CA ASP A 179 6.83 5.99 22.06
C ASP A 179 6.65 4.68 22.82
N THR A 180 7.32 3.61 22.35
CA THR A 180 7.27 2.25 22.93
C THR A 180 8.50 1.90 23.76
N ILE A 181 9.38 2.85 24.08
CA ILE A 181 10.58 2.60 24.90
C ILE A 181 10.20 2.10 26.29
N GLU A 182 9.28 2.80 26.93
CA GLU A 182 8.79 2.44 28.27
C GLU A 182 7.71 1.36 28.19
N GLN A 183 7.63 0.55 29.24
CA GLN A 183 6.59 -0.44 29.40
C GLN A 183 5.20 0.24 29.37
N PRO A 184 4.25 -0.28 28.57
CA PRO A 184 2.96 0.35 28.40
C PRO A 184 2.09 0.20 29.66
N LYS A 185 1.27 1.22 29.91
CA LYS A 185 0.23 1.17 30.94
C LYS A 185 -1.01 0.54 30.32
N VAL A 186 -1.50 -0.56 30.87
CA VAL A 186 -2.64 -1.30 30.32
C VAL A 186 -3.80 -1.34 31.31
N VAL A 187 -4.89 -0.64 30.97
CA VAL A 187 -6.11 -0.69 31.77
C VAL A 187 -6.99 -1.83 31.25
N ILE A 188 -7.31 -2.77 32.14
CA ILE A 188 -8.14 -3.95 31.85
C ILE A 188 -9.47 -3.82 32.60
N GLU A 189 -10.59 -3.96 31.89
CA GLU A 189 -11.91 -4.00 32.50
C GLU A 189 -12.07 -5.27 33.35
N SER A 190 -12.59 -5.13 34.57
CA SER A 190 -12.96 -6.27 35.41
C SER A 190 -14.29 -6.87 34.96
N VAL A 191 -14.30 -8.17 34.70
CA VAL A 191 -15.48 -8.92 34.21
C VAL A 191 -15.96 -9.94 35.25
N GLY A 192 -15.20 -10.15 36.34
CA GLY A 192 -15.55 -11.06 37.44
C GLY A 192 -14.38 -11.95 37.84
N SER A 193 -14.64 -13.07 38.52
CA SER A 193 -13.56 -13.98 38.96
C SER A 193 -12.74 -14.55 37.79
N GLY A 194 -11.45 -14.75 38.02
CA GLY A 194 -10.52 -15.38 37.09
C GLY A 194 -9.22 -14.61 36.99
N PHE A 195 -8.43 -14.99 35.99
CA PHE A 195 -7.13 -14.40 35.70
C PHE A 195 -7.06 -13.99 34.23
N ASN A 196 -6.22 -12.99 33.96
CA ASN A 196 -5.93 -12.50 32.63
C ASN A 196 -4.43 -12.71 32.33
N SER A 197 -4.11 -13.01 31.08
CA SER A 197 -2.74 -13.09 30.58
C SER A 197 -2.61 -12.13 29.39
N LEU A 198 -1.60 -11.27 29.41
CA LEU A 198 -1.37 -10.23 28.43
C LEU A 198 -0.09 -10.52 27.63
N MET A 199 -0.18 -10.43 26.30
CA MET A 199 0.96 -10.59 25.40
C MET A 199 1.08 -9.38 24.48
N ALA A 200 2.30 -8.91 24.25
CA ALA A 200 2.63 -7.92 23.23
C ALA A 200 3.54 -8.53 22.18
N LEU A 201 3.12 -8.45 20.91
CA LEU A 201 3.76 -9.13 19.79
C LEU A 201 3.96 -8.18 18.63
N ASN A 202 5.06 -8.34 17.90
CA ASN A 202 5.27 -7.71 16.61
C ASN A 202 5.12 -8.77 15.52
N LEU A 203 4.07 -8.65 14.71
CA LEU A 203 3.74 -9.62 13.68
C LEU A 203 4.73 -9.61 12.52
N ASP A 204 5.30 -8.44 12.23
CA ASP A 204 6.12 -8.19 11.04
C ASP A 204 7.61 -8.03 11.41
N GLY A 205 7.97 -8.24 12.69
CA GLY A 205 9.28 -7.91 13.25
C GLY A 205 10.37 -8.96 13.03
N ASN A 206 10.01 -10.19 12.65
CA ASN A 206 10.94 -11.31 12.64
C ASN A 206 11.85 -11.31 11.39
N PRO A 207 13.18 -11.18 11.53
CA PRO A 207 14.09 -11.24 10.39
C PRO A 207 14.46 -12.67 9.97
N TYR A 208 14.12 -13.69 10.76
CA TYR A 208 14.60 -15.06 10.56
C TYR A 208 13.56 -15.99 9.93
N SER A 209 12.27 -15.70 10.12
CA SER A 209 11.16 -16.57 9.72
C SER A 209 9.94 -15.73 9.36
N GLU A 210 9.23 -16.12 8.30
CA GLU A 210 8.08 -15.39 7.78
C GLU A 210 6.80 -15.61 8.59
N SER A 211 6.66 -16.76 9.27
CA SER A 211 5.42 -17.18 9.93
C SER A 211 5.42 -16.97 11.45
N GLU A 212 6.56 -16.59 12.03
CA GLU A 212 6.75 -16.47 13.47
C GLU A 212 6.90 -15.00 13.86
N GLN A 213 6.35 -14.64 15.00
CA GLN A 213 6.31 -13.27 15.52
C GLN A 213 7.47 -13.03 16.50
N ILE A 214 7.71 -11.77 16.86
CA ILE A 214 8.57 -11.43 18.00
C ILE A 214 7.72 -11.14 19.23
N LEU A 215 7.98 -11.85 20.32
CA LEU A 215 7.37 -11.62 21.62
C LEU A 215 8.10 -10.52 22.38
N HIS A 216 7.44 -9.37 22.48
CA HIS A 216 7.96 -8.20 23.14
C HIS A 216 7.67 -8.20 24.63
N TRP A 217 6.54 -8.75 25.06
CA TRP A 217 6.14 -8.78 26.46
C TRP A 217 5.15 -9.90 26.73
N PHE A 218 5.30 -10.57 27.87
CA PHE A 218 4.33 -11.57 28.32
C PHE A 218 4.17 -11.51 29.83
N LEU A 219 2.96 -11.15 30.24
CA LEU A 219 2.50 -11.26 31.62
C LEU A 219 1.43 -12.34 31.73
N SER A 220 1.55 -13.14 32.78
CA SER A 220 0.62 -14.22 33.08
C SER A 220 -0.09 -14.00 34.40
N ASN A 221 -1.25 -14.63 34.56
CA ASN A 221 -1.96 -14.74 35.85
C ASN A 221 -2.24 -13.39 36.54
N ILE A 222 -2.57 -12.34 35.80
CA ILE A 222 -3.03 -11.05 36.34
C ILE A 222 -4.41 -11.28 36.96
N GLU A 223 -4.57 -11.00 38.24
CA GLU A 223 -5.86 -11.15 38.93
C GLU A 223 -6.89 -10.15 38.37
N ASP A 224 -8.12 -10.61 38.10
CA ASP A 224 -9.16 -9.73 37.56
C ASP A 224 -9.49 -8.58 38.53
N GLY A 225 -9.57 -7.35 38.00
CA GLY A 225 -9.83 -6.15 38.78
C GLY A 225 -8.63 -5.62 39.58
N ARG A 226 -7.47 -6.27 39.52
CA ARG A 226 -6.21 -5.73 40.04
C ARG A 226 -5.40 -5.06 38.93
N ASP A 227 -4.39 -4.31 39.36
CA ASP A 227 -3.40 -3.74 38.46
C ASP A 227 -2.53 -4.84 37.84
N ILE A 228 -1.96 -4.52 36.68
CA ILE A 228 -1.08 -5.41 35.89
C ILE A 228 0.10 -5.93 36.72
N SER A 229 0.57 -5.12 37.68
CA SER A 229 1.64 -5.46 38.61
C SER A 229 1.38 -6.71 39.47
N SER A 230 0.13 -7.17 39.57
CA SER A 230 -0.22 -8.44 40.23
C SER A 230 0.17 -9.69 39.42
N GLY A 231 0.37 -9.55 38.11
CA GLY A 231 0.73 -10.65 37.23
C GLY A 231 2.18 -11.09 37.38
N THR A 232 2.46 -12.30 36.92
CA THR A 232 3.83 -12.84 36.84
C THR A 232 4.42 -12.52 35.47
N GLU A 233 5.53 -11.78 35.44
CA GLU A 233 6.27 -11.50 34.21
C GLU A 233 7.04 -12.74 33.73
N VAL A 234 6.62 -13.26 32.56
CA VAL A 234 7.23 -14.43 31.92
C VAL A 234 8.32 -13.99 30.95
N VAL A 235 8.02 -12.95 30.16
CA VAL A 235 8.94 -12.35 29.21
C VAL A 235 9.00 -10.85 29.48
N PRO A 236 10.18 -10.31 29.83
CA PRO A 236 10.34 -8.90 30.14
C PRO A 236 10.09 -8.03 28.91
N TYR A 237 9.51 -6.86 29.15
CA TYR A 237 9.16 -5.90 28.11
C TYR A 237 10.39 -5.49 27.28
N LEU A 238 10.23 -5.51 25.97
CA LEU A 238 11.15 -4.96 24.98
C LEU A 238 10.36 -4.03 24.05
N GLN A 239 10.88 -2.83 23.82
CA GLN A 239 10.28 -1.87 22.88
C GLN A 239 10.07 -2.48 21.49
N ALA A 240 9.17 -1.93 20.68
CA ALA A 240 9.01 -2.36 19.30
C ALA A 240 10.28 -2.07 18.47
N LEU A 241 10.66 -3.02 17.60
CA LEU A 241 11.88 -2.96 16.79
C LEU A 241 11.59 -3.06 15.28
N PRO A 242 10.80 -2.16 14.68
CA PRO A 242 10.67 -2.11 13.22
C PRO A 242 12.03 -1.74 12.60
N PHE A 243 12.54 -2.54 11.67
CA PHE A 243 13.84 -2.26 11.04
C PHE A 243 13.73 -1.07 10.07
N LYS A 244 14.87 -0.44 9.77
CA LYS A 244 14.86 0.68 8.84
C LYS A 244 14.57 0.17 7.43
N GLY A 245 13.50 0.68 6.82
CA GLY A 245 13.12 0.34 5.45
C GLY A 245 12.16 -0.85 5.29
N THR A 246 11.70 -1.47 6.38
CA THR A 246 10.69 -2.54 6.34
C THR A 246 9.25 -2.04 6.38
N GLY A 247 9.04 -0.73 6.59
CA GLY A 247 7.72 -0.10 6.57
C GLY A 247 7.03 -0.08 7.93
N TYR A 248 5.71 -0.29 7.94
CA TYR A 248 4.89 -0.28 9.15
C TYR A 248 4.78 -1.69 9.72
N HIS A 249 5.06 -1.84 11.01
CA HIS A 249 4.95 -3.12 11.72
C HIS A 249 3.69 -3.15 12.59
N ARG A 250 2.94 -4.25 12.58
CA ARG A 250 1.76 -4.44 13.42
C ARG A 250 2.18 -4.90 14.81
N PHE A 251 2.06 -3.99 15.78
CA PHE A 251 2.34 -4.25 17.19
C PHE A 251 1.05 -4.50 17.94
N ALA A 252 0.79 -5.77 18.26
CA ALA A 252 -0.46 -6.26 18.80
C ALA A 252 -0.35 -6.60 20.28
N PHE A 253 -1.35 -6.16 21.04
CA PHE A 253 -1.62 -6.56 22.42
C PHE A 253 -2.80 -7.52 22.42
N ILE A 254 -2.63 -8.68 23.03
CA ILE A 254 -3.65 -9.72 23.13
C ILE A 254 -3.89 -10.03 24.59
N LEU A 255 -5.16 -10.02 24.97
CA LEU A 255 -5.60 -10.41 26.30
C LEU A 255 -6.29 -11.76 26.22
N PHE A 256 -5.82 -12.68 27.05
CA PHE A 256 -6.43 -13.96 27.28
C PHE A 256 -7.03 -14.01 28.67
N ARG A 257 -8.13 -14.74 28.82
CA ARG A 257 -8.78 -14.99 30.10
C ARG A 257 -8.81 -16.49 30.40
N HIS A 258 -8.62 -16.84 31.66
CA HIS A 258 -8.63 -18.21 32.16
C HIS A 258 -9.13 -18.26 33.61
N GLU A 259 -9.66 -19.40 34.04
CA GLU A 259 -10.30 -19.55 35.36
C GLU A 259 -9.32 -19.87 36.49
N LYS A 260 -8.23 -20.59 36.17
CA LYS A 260 -7.23 -21.09 37.13
C LYS A 260 -5.85 -20.60 36.72
N GLN A 261 -4.96 -20.41 37.69
CA GLN A 261 -3.57 -20.07 37.39
C GLN A 261 -2.91 -21.13 36.52
N ILE A 262 -2.16 -20.68 35.51
CA ILE A 262 -1.45 -21.53 34.56
C ILE A 262 0.05 -21.24 34.68
N GLY A 263 0.87 -22.29 34.70
CA GLY A 263 2.33 -22.16 34.68
C GLY A 263 2.84 -22.00 33.25
N PHE A 264 3.52 -20.89 32.95
CA PHE A 264 4.10 -20.58 31.64
C PHE A 264 5.64 -20.62 31.64
N ASP A 265 6.25 -21.38 32.54
CA ASP A 265 7.71 -21.40 32.72
C ASP A 265 8.47 -21.85 31.46
N ALA A 266 7.84 -22.65 30.59
CA ALA A 266 8.40 -23.09 29.32
C ALA A 266 8.69 -21.95 28.33
N TYR A 267 8.01 -20.80 28.48
CA TYR A 267 8.14 -19.63 27.60
C TYR A 267 9.04 -18.53 28.17
N ARG A 268 9.70 -18.78 29.32
CA ARG A 268 10.71 -17.85 29.84
C ARG A 268 11.90 -17.77 28.91
N LEU A 269 12.46 -16.57 28.77
CA LEU A 269 13.63 -16.35 27.94
C LEU A 269 14.84 -17.11 28.51
N LYS A 270 15.59 -17.78 27.62
CA LYS A 270 16.83 -18.49 27.96
C LYS A 270 18.04 -17.55 27.97
N GLY A 271 18.00 -16.50 27.15
CA GLY A 271 19.00 -15.45 27.05
C GLY A 271 18.36 -14.09 26.75
N ASN A 272 19.18 -13.15 26.29
CA ASN A 272 18.75 -11.80 25.95
C ASN A 272 18.74 -11.54 24.43
N ASP A 273 18.95 -12.58 23.63
CA ASP A 273 19.04 -12.44 22.17
C ASP A 273 17.65 -12.28 21.56
N LEU A 274 17.58 -11.61 20.40
CA LEU A 274 16.32 -11.44 19.68
C LEU A 274 15.74 -12.80 19.22
N SER A 275 16.60 -13.79 18.97
CA SER A 275 16.20 -15.15 18.60
C SER A 275 15.43 -15.88 19.69
N ASP A 276 15.73 -15.61 20.97
CA ASP A 276 15.00 -16.23 22.10
C ASP A 276 13.57 -15.70 22.23
N ARG A 277 13.27 -14.59 21.56
CA ARG A 277 11.95 -13.95 21.54
C ARG A 277 11.10 -14.36 20.33
N ILE A 278 11.61 -15.22 19.46
CA ILE A 278 10.83 -15.76 18.33
C ILE A 278 9.70 -16.61 18.91
N PHE A 279 8.48 -16.32 18.48
CA PHE A 279 7.28 -16.87 19.09
C PHE A 279 6.23 -17.20 18.03
N SER A 280 5.56 -18.34 18.18
CA SER A 280 4.44 -18.72 17.33
C SER A 280 3.14 -18.70 18.14
N MET A 281 2.30 -17.70 17.88
CA MET A 281 1.00 -17.56 18.53
C MET A 281 0.07 -18.74 18.27
N GLN A 282 0.10 -19.28 17.05
CA GLN A 282 -0.71 -20.43 16.67
C GLN A 282 -0.35 -21.67 17.49
N ARG A 283 0.94 -21.98 17.63
CA ARG A 283 1.40 -23.13 18.44
C ARG A 283 1.06 -22.95 19.91
N PHE A 284 1.37 -21.77 20.46
CA PHE A 284 1.04 -21.44 21.85
C PHE A 284 -0.44 -21.59 22.15
N TYR A 285 -1.30 -21.04 21.30
CA TYR A 285 -2.74 -21.11 21.52
C TYR A 285 -3.24 -22.56 21.41
N LYS A 286 -2.75 -23.32 20.43
CA LYS A 286 -3.14 -24.73 20.26
C LYS A 286 -2.77 -25.60 21.47
N GLU A 287 -1.63 -25.36 22.10
CA GLU A 287 -1.19 -26.06 23.31
C GLU A 287 -2.04 -25.71 24.54
N ASN A 288 -2.62 -24.50 24.57
CA ASN A 288 -3.33 -23.96 25.74
C ASN A 288 -4.84 -23.75 25.51
N GLU A 289 -5.40 -24.22 24.40
CA GLU A 289 -6.79 -23.92 23.98
C GLU A 289 -7.86 -24.39 24.99
N ALA A 290 -7.54 -25.41 25.79
CA ALA A 290 -8.46 -25.96 26.79
C ALA A 290 -8.62 -25.08 28.03
N SER A 291 -7.62 -24.27 28.37
CA SER A 291 -7.58 -23.45 29.58
C SER A 291 -7.59 -21.95 29.28
N LEU A 292 -7.18 -21.56 28.08
CA LEU A 292 -6.95 -20.18 27.68
C LEU A 292 -7.94 -19.76 26.59
N THR A 293 -8.64 -18.64 26.78
CA THR A 293 -9.58 -18.12 25.77
C THR A 293 -9.29 -16.64 25.50
N PRO A 294 -9.17 -16.21 24.23
CA PRO A 294 -8.90 -14.80 23.91
C PRO A 294 -10.13 -13.94 24.26
N SER A 295 -9.90 -12.82 24.94
CA SER A 295 -10.95 -11.90 25.39
C SER A 295 -10.90 -10.53 24.70
N SER A 296 -9.69 -10.04 24.38
CA SER A 296 -9.50 -8.73 23.76
C SER A 296 -8.25 -8.69 22.90
N VAL A 297 -8.25 -7.79 21.91
CA VAL A 297 -7.07 -7.44 21.12
C VAL A 297 -7.06 -5.94 20.88
N ALA A 298 -5.89 -5.33 20.88
CA ALA A 298 -5.65 -3.95 20.44
C ALA A 298 -4.32 -3.94 19.69
N PHE A 299 -4.16 -3.08 18.69
CA PHE A 299 -2.88 -3.02 17.96
C PHE A 299 -2.61 -1.63 17.40
N ALA A 300 -1.34 -1.33 17.23
CA ALA A 300 -0.85 -0.12 16.57
C ALA A 300 0.07 -0.49 15.41
N GLN A 301 0.24 0.44 14.48
CA GLN A 301 1.29 0.37 13.47
C GLN A 301 2.52 1.13 13.98
N VAL A 302 3.66 0.46 14.13
CA VAL A 302 4.88 1.10 14.61
C VAL A 302 5.82 1.35 13.43
N VAL A 303 6.39 2.55 13.39
CA VAL A 303 7.36 2.98 12.37
C VAL A 303 8.75 3.10 12.98
N TRP A 304 9.77 2.79 12.16
CA TRP A 304 11.16 2.99 12.51
C TRP A 304 11.47 4.44 12.90
N ASP A 305 12.28 4.59 13.93
CA ASP A 305 12.95 5.83 14.29
C ASP A 305 14.36 5.53 14.84
N VAL A 306 15.08 6.58 15.25
CA VAL A 306 16.46 6.47 15.75
C VAL A 306 16.56 5.67 17.06
N SER A 307 15.48 5.54 17.83
CA SER A 307 15.47 4.78 19.09
C SER A 307 15.72 3.30 18.87
N VAL A 308 15.23 2.75 17.75
CA VAL A 308 15.41 1.34 17.37
C VAL A 308 16.88 0.99 17.30
N ASN A 309 17.70 1.86 16.71
CA ASN A 309 19.13 1.61 16.58
C ASN A 309 19.81 1.47 17.94
N LYS A 310 19.42 2.30 18.92
CA LYS A 310 19.95 2.21 20.28
C LYS A 310 19.56 0.89 20.94
N ALA A 311 18.31 0.47 20.78
CA ALA A 311 17.82 -0.80 21.34
C ALA A 311 18.49 -2.02 20.69
N LEU A 312 18.67 -2.03 19.36
CA LEU A 312 19.39 -3.10 18.67
C LEU A 312 20.85 -3.18 19.10
N HIS A 313 21.52 -2.04 19.25
CA HIS A 313 22.90 -2.01 19.76
C HIS A 313 22.98 -2.50 21.21
N ALA A 314 21.98 -2.21 22.05
CA ALA A 314 21.91 -2.74 23.42
C ALA A 314 21.72 -4.28 23.46
N LEU A 315 21.09 -4.84 22.43
CA LEU A 315 21.00 -6.29 22.18
C LEU A 315 22.25 -6.86 21.50
N GLY A 316 23.30 -6.06 21.24
CA GLY A 316 24.53 -6.50 20.57
C GLY A 316 24.39 -6.69 19.05
N MET A 317 23.28 -6.27 18.46
CA MET A 317 23.03 -6.38 17.01
C MET A 317 23.40 -5.09 16.28
N LYS A 318 23.89 -5.21 15.04
CA LYS A 318 24.02 -4.07 14.13
C LYS A 318 22.65 -3.72 13.56
N ALA A 319 22.30 -2.44 13.50
CA ALA A 319 21.03 -2.01 12.92
C ALA A 319 21.01 -2.31 11.40
N PRO A 320 20.15 -3.22 10.92
CA PRO A 320 20.07 -3.53 9.49
C PRO A 320 19.35 -2.40 8.74
N LEU A 321 19.74 -2.20 7.48
CA LEU A 321 19.10 -1.29 6.54
C LEU A 321 18.48 -2.14 5.43
N TYR A 322 17.18 -2.00 5.25
CA TYR A 322 16.44 -2.58 4.14
C TYR A 322 16.10 -1.49 3.14
N GLU A 323 16.11 -1.84 1.86
CA GLU A 323 15.64 -1.00 0.78
C GLU A 323 14.66 -1.81 -0.07
N TYR A 324 13.59 -1.16 -0.51
CA TYR A 324 12.61 -1.82 -1.37
C TYR A 324 13.17 -1.95 -2.78
N GLU A 325 13.49 -3.18 -3.19
CA GLU A 325 13.88 -3.46 -4.56
C GLU A 325 12.65 -3.55 -5.46
N TYR A 326 12.47 -2.55 -6.33
CA TYR A 326 11.42 -2.59 -7.34
C TYR A 326 11.74 -3.68 -8.37
N ARG A 327 10.69 -4.38 -8.84
CA ARG A 327 10.83 -5.30 -9.97
C ARG A 327 11.43 -4.57 -11.16
N SER A 328 12.44 -5.18 -11.77
CA SER A 328 13.07 -4.63 -12.96
C SER A 328 12.02 -4.41 -14.07
N PRO A 329 12.11 -3.29 -14.82
CA PRO A 329 11.16 -3.03 -15.88
C PRO A 329 11.24 -4.13 -16.93
N LEU A 330 10.09 -4.57 -17.44
CA LEU A 330 10.03 -5.56 -18.50
C LEU A 330 10.75 -5.04 -19.74
N LYS A 331 11.85 -5.69 -20.13
CA LYS A 331 12.59 -5.39 -21.36
C LYS A 331 12.17 -6.36 -22.47
N VAL A 332 11.87 -5.81 -23.65
CA VAL A 332 11.74 -6.64 -24.86
C VAL A 332 13.13 -7.13 -25.28
N PRO A 333 13.26 -8.34 -25.85
CA PRO A 333 14.56 -8.80 -26.35
C PRO A 333 15.06 -7.87 -27.46
N GLN A 334 16.34 -7.48 -27.39
CA GLN A 334 16.95 -6.62 -28.39
C GLN A 334 16.95 -7.33 -29.75
N LYS A 335 16.35 -6.69 -30.74
CA LYS A 335 16.42 -7.07 -32.15
C LYS A 335 17.40 -6.15 -32.86
N GLU A 336 18.20 -6.70 -33.76
CA GLU A 336 19.07 -5.92 -34.64
C GLU A 336 18.25 -4.95 -35.49
N PHE A 337 17.13 -5.43 -36.04
CA PHE A 337 16.17 -4.63 -36.81
C PHE A 337 14.75 -4.81 -36.27
N PRO A 338 14.25 -3.87 -35.46
CA PRO A 338 12.85 -3.88 -35.02
C PRO A 338 11.88 -3.80 -36.20
N ASN A 339 10.91 -4.72 -36.28
CA ASN A 339 9.91 -4.75 -37.36
C ASN A 339 9.06 -3.46 -37.43
N LYS A 340 8.83 -2.82 -36.28
CA LYS A 340 8.19 -1.50 -36.19
C LYS A 340 9.30 -0.49 -35.92
N ALA A 341 9.28 0.65 -36.60
CA ALA A 341 10.20 1.74 -36.31
C ALA A 341 10.11 2.10 -34.83
N GLN A 342 11.25 2.16 -34.15
CA GLN A 342 11.37 2.58 -32.75
C GLN A 342 12.27 3.83 -32.69
N PRO A 343 12.03 4.75 -31.74
CA PRO A 343 12.95 5.87 -31.50
C PRO A 343 14.33 5.32 -31.13
N PHE A 344 15.35 5.61 -31.93
CA PHE A 344 16.67 5.01 -31.78
C PHE A 344 17.31 5.32 -30.42
N ASP A 345 17.08 6.53 -29.90
CA ASP A 345 17.59 7.02 -28.63
C ASP A 345 17.00 6.24 -27.46
N LEU A 346 15.67 6.11 -27.41
CA LEU A 346 14.98 5.37 -26.35
C LEU A 346 15.22 3.87 -26.45
N TYR A 347 15.23 3.32 -27.67
CA TYR A 347 15.41 1.90 -27.90
C TYR A 347 16.81 1.43 -27.51
N LEU A 348 17.85 2.11 -27.99
CA LEU A 348 19.23 1.73 -27.66
C LEU A 348 19.52 1.97 -26.18
N ASP A 349 19.00 3.06 -25.59
CA ASP A 349 19.19 3.35 -24.16
C ASP A 349 18.61 2.27 -23.23
N GLN A 350 17.58 1.50 -23.65
CA GLN A 350 17.04 0.40 -22.84
C GLN A 350 18.04 -0.76 -22.61
N PHE A 351 18.97 -0.93 -23.55
CA PHE A 351 19.95 -2.02 -23.59
C PHE A 351 21.35 -1.58 -23.17
N ARG A 352 21.55 -0.29 -22.91
CA ARG A 352 22.83 0.20 -22.37
C ARG A 352 23.05 -0.37 -20.97
N ASP A 353 24.31 -0.66 -20.66
CA ASP A 353 24.73 -1.05 -19.32
C ASP A 353 24.46 0.13 -18.36
N PRO A 354 23.71 -0.08 -17.26
CA PRO A 354 23.50 0.94 -16.25
C PRO A 354 24.79 1.61 -15.76
N LEU A 355 25.89 0.85 -15.62
CA LEU A 355 27.17 1.39 -15.13
C LEU A 355 27.77 2.42 -16.10
N GLU A 356 27.67 2.17 -17.40
CA GLU A 356 28.15 3.12 -18.42
C GLU A 356 27.31 4.39 -18.43
N VAL A 357 25.99 4.27 -18.25
CA VAL A 357 25.06 5.40 -18.19
C VAL A 357 25.36 6.25 -16.97
N GLU A 358 25.55 5.65 -15.80
CA GLU A 358 25.93 6.34 -14.57
C GLU A 358 27.29 7.04 -14.72
N ALA A 359 28.28 6.39 -15.32
CA ALA A 359 29.58 7.01 -15.58
C ALA A 359 29.48 8.21 -16.55
N GLU A 360 28.63 8.15 -17.58
CA GLU A 360 28.38 9.29 -18.47
C GLU A 360 27.73 10.46 -17.72
N LEU A 361 26.73 10.17 -16.88
CA LEU A 361 26.03 11.17 -16.07
C LEU A 361 26.95 11.81 -15.03
N LEU A 362 27.81 11.01 -14.37
CA LEU A 362 28.82 11.50 -13.43
C LEU A 362 29.81 12.42 -14.15
N LYS A 363 30.36 12.00 -15.29
CA LYS A 363 31.28 12.84 -16.09
C LYS A 363 30.62 14.15 -16.52
N ARG A 364 29.33 14.14 -16.86
CA ARG A 364 28.59 15.36 -17.19
C ARG A 364 28.39 16.24 -15.97
N ARG A 365 27.99 15.67 -14.84
CA ARG A 365 27.83 16.40 -13.58
C ARG A 365 29.13 17.08 -13.18
N LEU A 366 30.26 16.37 -13.27
CA LEU A 366 31.59 16.90 -12.99
C LEU A 366 32.00 18.06 -13.92
N ARG A 367 31.56 18.05 -15.19
CA ARG A 367 31.78 19.19 -16.10
C ARG A 367 30.93 20.41 -15.75
N MET A 368 29.74 20.20 -15.17
CA MET A 368 28.83 21.28 -14.78
C MET A 368 29.19 21.85 -13.41
N SER A 369 29.73 21.03 -12.50
CA SER A 369 30.19 21.46 -11.19
C SER A 369 31.45 22.31 -11.29
N ARG A 370 31.52 23.36 -10.49
CA ARG A 370 32.75 24.09 -10.18
C ARG A 370 33.20 23.70 -8.78
N VAL A 371 34.45 24.02 -8.42
CA VAL A 371 35.02 23.70 -7.09
C VAL A 371 34.12 24.17 -5.95
N ASP A 372 33.50 25.35 -6.10
CA ASP A 372 32.68 25.97 -5.05
C ASP A 372 31.16 25.90 -5.31
N GLU A 373 30.73 25.42 -6.49
CA GLU A 373 29.33 25.50 -6.92
C GLU A 373 28.83 24.16 -7.47
N ARG A 374 27.80 23.61 -6.82
CA ARG A 374 27.07 22.43 -7.30
C ARG A 374 26.17 22.80 -8.49
N PRO A 375 25.96 21.88 -9.44
CA PRO A 375 25.07 22.12 -10.56
C PRO A 375 23.64 22.33 -10.05
N GLN A 376 23.05 23.47 -10.37
CA GLN A 376 21.67 23.78 -9.98
C GLN A 376 20.72 23.45 -11.12
N GLN A 377 19.63 22.75 -10.79
CA GLN A 377 18.60 22.45 -11.76
C GLN A 377 17.94 23.74 -12.28
N PRO A 378 17.81 23.92 -13.61
CA PRO A 378 17.12 25.07 -14.16
C PRO A 378 15.64 25.09 -13.74
N LYS A 379 15.12 26.28 -13.42
CA LYS A 379 13.72 26.46 -13.00
C LYS A 379 12.71 25.98 -14.05
N TYR A 380 13.04 26.12 -15.33
CA TYR A 380 12.19 25.71 -16.44
C TYR A 380 12.91 24.67 -17.30
N PRO A 381 12.23 23.59 -17.72
CA PRO A 381 12.84 22.55 -18.55
C PRO A 381 13.38 23.06 -19.88
N ASP A 382 12.72 24.05 -20.48
CA ASP A 382 13.19 24.72 -21.69
C ASP A 382 12.70 26.17 -21.73
N MET A 383 13.63 27.12 -21.51
CA MET A 383 13.34 28.56 -21.52
C MET A 383 12.98 29.07 -22.93
N ASN A 384 13.52 28.42 -23.98
CA ASN A 384 13.35 28.83 -25.38
C ASN A 384 12.55 27.77 -26.18
N TYR A 385 11.51 27.19 -25.55
CA TYR A 385 10.74 26.07 -26.10
C TYR A 385 10.31 26.26 -27.55
N ALA A 386 9.75 27.43 -27.90
CA ALA A 386 9.24 27.69 -29.23
C ALA A 386 10.35 27.73 -30.31
N GLU A 387 11.54 28.21 -29.96
CA GLU A 387 12.68 28.25 -30.86
C GLU A 387 13.34 26.87 -30.97
N ASN A 388 13.56 26.23 -29.84
CA ASN A 388 14.19 24.91 -29.76
C ASN A 388 13.36 23.85 -30.49
N LYS A 389 12.03 23.91 -30.37
CA LYS A 389 11.12 23.02 -31.12
C LYS A 389 11.20 23.20 -32.64
N LYS A 390 11.59 24.39 -33.13
CA LYS A 390 11.76 24.66 -34.56
C LYS A 390 13.17 24.31 -35.06
N LYS A 391 14.20 24.58 -34.25
CA LYS A 391 15.62 24.42 -34.61
C LYS A 391 16.14 23.00 -34.37
N LEU A 392 15.78 22.37 -33.26
CA LEU A 392 16.30 21.07 -32.85
C LEU A 392 15.46 19.92 -33.43
N PRO A 393 16.10 18.79 -33.79
CA PRO A 393 15.41 17.51 -33.96
C PRO A 393 14.61 17.14 -32.72
N ALA A 394 13.47 16.47 -32.92
CA ALA A 394 12.53 16.12 -31.84
C ALA A 394 13.19 15.34 -30.68
N TRP A 395 14.11 14.42 -30.98
CA TRP A 395 14.81 13.64 -29.94
C TRP A 395 15.80 14.49 -29.12
N GLN A 396 16.49 15.45 -29.73
CA GLN A 396 17.40 16.37 -29.03
C GLN A 396 16.61 17.31 -28.13
N HIS A 397 15.47 17.80 -28.62
CA HIS A 397 14.59 18.65 -27.85
C HIS A 397 14.00 17.90 -26.64
N ALA A 398 13.53 16.68 -26.84
CA ALA A 398 13.01 15.83 -25.76
C ALA A 398 14.10 15.49 -24.73
N ARG A 399 15.32 15.19 -25.19
CA ARG A 399 16.47 14.95 -24.33
C ARG A 399 16.80 16.16 -23.47
N LEU A 400 16.85 17.36 -24.05
CA LEU A 400 17.08 18.61 -23.32
C LEU A 400 16.03 18.83 -22.22
N ILE A 401 14.75 18.63 -22.54
CA ILE A 401 13.65 18.77 -21.57
C ILE A 401 13.78 17.73 -20.45
N SER A 402 14.05 16.47 -20.78
CA SER A 402 14.22 15.39 -19.81
C SER A 402 15.43 15.60 -18.90
N GLU A 403 16.54 16.09 -19.46
CA GLU A 403 17.76 16.42 -18.74
C GLU A 403 17.50 17.57 -17.75
N ASN A 404 16.97 18.69 -18.23
CA ASN A 404 16.71 19.88 -17.40
C ASN A 404 15.62 19.65 -16.34
N SER A 405 14.64 18.78 -16.62
CA SER A 405 13.60 18.42 -15.64
C SER A 405 14.05 17.39 -14.60
N GLY A 406 15.24 16.78 -14.75
CA GLY A 406 15.73 15.78 -13.82
C GLY A 406 14.87 14.50 -13.79
N GLN A 407 14.21 14.16 -14.89
CA GLN A 407 13.34 12.99 -14.96
C GLN A 407 14.14 11.70 -15.18
N GLY A 408 13.73 10.62 -14.50
CA GLY A 408 14.33 9.28 -14.64
C GLY A 408 15.83 9.30 -14.33
N LYS A 409 16.65 8.77 -15.25
CA LYS A 409 18.12 8.74 -15.10
C LYS A 409 18.75 10.13 -14.89
N ASN A 410 18.13 11.18 -15.42
CA ASN A 410 18.64 12.54 -15.32
C ASN A 410 18.44 13.15 -13.93
N PHE A 411 17.66 12.53 -13.04
CA PHE A 411 17.54 12.92 -11.64
C PHE A 411 18.91 13.01 -10.96
N ALA A 412 19.77 12.03 -11.29
CA ALA A 412 21.12 11.97 -10.77
C ALA A 412 21.92 13.24 -11.12
N LEU A 413 21.70 13.89 -12.27
CA LEU A 413 22.48 15.07 -12.68
C LEU A 413 22.39 16.23 -11.67
N TRP A 414 21.24 16.39 -11.01
CA TRP A 414 20.95 17.55 -10.16
C TRP A 414 20.92 17.24 -8.67
N ASN A 415 20.53 16.02 -8.29
CA ASN A 415 20.17 15.72 -6.90
C ASN A 415 21.18 14.83 -6.16
N ASN A 416 22.02 14.06 -6.88
CA ASN A 416 22.98 13.19 -6.21
C ASN A 416 24.18 14.01 -5.70
N PRO A 417 24.59 13.84 -4.43
CA PRO A 417 25.80 14.46 -3.92
C PRO A 417 27.04 14.01 -4.72
N ILE A 418 28.05 14.88 -4.77
CA ILE A 418 29.37 14.61 -5.39
C ILE A 418 30.38 14.13 -4.32
N ASP A 419 29.97 14.18 -3.05
CA ASP A 419 30.80 13.95 -1.86
C ASP A 419 31.17 12.47 -1.67
#